data_AF-A0A8S1VXN4-F1
#
_entry.id   AF-A0A8S1VXN4-F1
#
_cell.length_a   1.000
_cell.length_b   1.000
_cell.length_c   1.000
_cell.angle_alpha   90.00
_cell.angle_beta   90.00
_cell.angle_gamma   90.00
#
_symmetry.space_group_name_H-M   'P 1'
#
loop_
_entity.id
_entity.type
_entity.pdbx_description
1 polymer ?
#
loop_
_entity_poly.entity_id
_entity_poly.type
_entity_poly.pdbx_seq_one_letter_code
_entity_poly.pdbx_strand_id
1 'polypeptide(L)'
;MFTFYTDLIDKSYCPFPKLDLLKSCINDVQTKKTNIKQHKIPTKKYNFITDDQRNSLIKMIIEDGFTIKNASERCSIKLSTAKAILKVYKTQGRVGKKQSRERKARTKCKIGKDRIDFMMEIRKKLPKIGFNQYLCFPTEKWFYQPIKEEQE
;
A
#
# COMPACT_ATOMS: atom_id res chain seq x y z
N MET A 1 -0.28 -34.51 -32.55
CA MET A 1 -1.22 -34.69 -31.42
C MET A 1 -0.72 -33.84 -30.26
N PHE A 2 -1.37 -32.69 -30.00
CA PHE A 2 -1.11 -31.85 -28.83
C PHE A 2 -2.45 -31.62 -28.15
N THR A 3 -2.66 -32.25 -27.00
CA THR A 3 -3.85 -32.05 -26.18
C THR A 3 -3.66 -30.80 -25.33
N PHE A 4 -4.46 -29.77 -25.60
CA PHE A 4 -4.54 -28.58 -24.76
C PHE A 4 -5.29 -28.95 -23.47
N TYR A 5 -4.59 -28.92 -22.33
CA TYR A 5 -5.23 -28.89 -21.02
C TYR A 5 -5.80 -27.47 -20.79
N THR A 6 -7.07 -27.26 -21.11
CA THR A 6 -7.81 -26.03 -20.77
C THR A 6 -8.99 -26.28 -19.84
N ASP A 7 -9.06 -27.44 -19.22
CA ASP A 7 -10.19 -27.81 -18.36
C ASP A 7 -9.72 -28.00 -16.92
N LEU A 8 -9.31 -26.91 -16.27
CA LEU A 8 -9.36 -26.79 -14.80
C LEU A 8 -9.21 -25.34 -14.34
N ILE A 9 -10.01 -24.43 -14.93
CA ILE A 9 -10.30 -23.15 -14.26
C ILE A 9 -11.67 -23.31 -13.63
N ASP A 10 -11.66 -23.71 -12.37
CA ASP A 10 -12.81 -23.69 -11.48
C ASP A 10 -13.46 -22.29 -11.52
N LYS A 11 -14.67 -22.21 -12.07
CA LYS A 11 -15.49 -20.98 -12.14
C LYS A 11 -16.08 -20.58 -10.77
N SER A 12 -15.48 -21.01 -9.66
CA SER A 12 -16.03 -20.86 -8.31
C SER A 12 -15.42 -19.73 -7.48
N TYR A 13 -14.38 -19.03 -7.97
CA TYR A 13 -13.76 -17.95 -7.20
C TYR A 13 -14.22 -16.55 -7.64
N CYS A 14 -15.38 -16.12 -7.15
CA CYS A 14 -15.71 -14.69 -7.08
C CYS A 14 -15.21 -14.14 -5.72
N PRO A 15 -14.32 -13.15 -5.67
CA PRO A 15 -13.80 -12.59 -4.41
C PRO A 15 -14.72 -11.52 -3.79
N PHE A 16 -15.97 -11.43 -4.24
CA PHE A 16 -16.96 -10.52 -3.69
C PHE A 16 -18.13 -11.34 -3.15
N PRO A 17 -18.40 -11.30 -1.83
CA PRO A 17 -19.52 -12.03 -1.25
C PRO A 17 -20.83 -11.49 -1.87
N LYS A 18 -21.65 -12.40 -2.42
CA LYS A 18 -22.99 -12.08 -2.92
C LYS A 18 -23.82 -11.52 -1.77
N LEU A 19 -24.36 -10.33 -1.98
CA LEU A 19 -25.21 -9.56 -1.05
C LEU A 19 -26.64 -10.13 -0.98
N ASP A 20 -26.79 -11.45 -0.82
CA ASP A 20 -28.10 -12.12 -0.76
C ASP A 20 -28.39 -12.71 0.64
N LEU A 21 -27.94 -12.03 1.69
CA LEU A 21 -28.25 -12.36 3.08
C LEU A 21 -28.89 -11.18 3.83
N LEU A 22 -29.65 -10.37 3.10
CA LEU A 22 -30.36 -9.20 3.60
C LEU A 22 -31.87 -9.44 3.59
N LYS A 23 -32.33 -10.59 4.10
CA LYS A 23 -33.76 -10.95 4.21
C LYS A 23 -34.01 -12.07 5.24
N SER A 24 -33.58 -11.91 6.50
CA SER A 24 -34.08 -12.80 7.58
C SER A 24 -34.04 -12.28 9.01
N CYS A 25 -33.83 -10.99 9.25
CA CYS A 25 -33.93 -10.47 10.62
C CYS A 25 -34.41 -9.02 10.66
N ILE A 26 -35.63 -8.83 10.18
CA ILE A 26 -36.50 -7.76 10.67
C ILE A 26 -37.49 -8.50 11.60
N ASN A 27 -37.70 -7.96 12.79
CA ASN A 27 -38.32 -8.56 13.99
C ASN A 27 -37.27 -9.35 14.80
N ASP A 28 -36.75 -8.90 15.94
CA ASP A 28 -37.48 -8.34 17.07
C ASP A 28 -36.84 -7.09 17.69
N VAL A 29 -37.71 -6.11 17.88
CA VAL A 29 -37.56 -5.01 18.84
C VAL A 29 -37.61 -5.61 20.24
N GLN A 30 -36.45 -5.73 20.90
CA GLN A 30 -36.28 -5.60 22.36
C GLN A 30 -34.80 -5.67 22.72
N THR A 31 -34.10 -4.55 22.53
CA THR A 31 -32.73 -4.38 23.03
C THR A 31 -32.77 -4.16 24.55
N LYS A 32 -32.70 -5.26 25.30
CA LYS A 32 -32.18 -5.20 26.67
C LYS A 32 -30.76 -4.66 26.57
N LYS A 33 -30.53 -3.42 27.05
CA LYS A 33 -29.20 -2.83 27.24
C LYS A 33 -28.44 -3.64 28.28
N THR A 34 -27.87 -4.78 27.88
CA THR A 34 -26.87 -5.46 28.68
C THR A 34 -25.59 -4.65 28.60
N ASN A 35 -25.01 -4.39 29.76
CA ASN A 35 -23.79 -3.63 29.96
C ASN A 35 -22.62 -4.45 29.39
N ILE A 36 -22.39 -4.36 28.07
CA ILE A 36 -21.27 -5.05 27.42
C ILE A 36 -19.98 -4.41 27.92
N LYS A 37 -19.35 -5.05 28.91
CA LYS A 37 -18.01 -4.70 29.40
C LYS A 37 -17.07 -4.72 28.20
N GLN A 38 -16.58 -3.55 27.81
CA GLN A 38 -15.63 -3.41 26.71
C GLN A 38 -14.35 -4.19 27.03
N HIS A 39 -14.17 -5.37 26.44
CA HIS A 39 -12.91 -6.10 26.51
C HIS A 39 -11.85 -5.29 25.74
N LYS A 40 -11.03 -4.52 26.47
CA LYS A 40 -9.90 -3.79 25.90
C LYS A 40 -8.88 -4.80 25.38
N ILE A 41 -8.68 -4.85 24.07
CA ILE A 41 -7.65 -5.67 23.43
C ILE A 41 -6.28 -5.12 23.88
N PRO A 42 -5.40 -5.93 24.50
CA PRO A 42 -4.09 -5.45 24.95
C PRO A 42 -3.25 -5.07 23.74
N THR A 43 -2.83 -3.80 23.68
CA THR A 43 -1.94 -3.31 22.62
C THR A 43 -0.53 -3.86 22.86
N LYS A 44 -0.03 -4.73 21.97
CA LYS A 44 1.36 -5.17 22.00
C LYS A 44 2.28 -3.97 21.76
N LYS A 45 3.12 -3.65 22.75
CA LYS A 45 4.14 -2.59 22.61
C LYS A 45 5.22 -3.06 21.64
N TYR A 46 5.60 -2.21 20.69
CA TYR A 46 6.68 -2.51 19.76
C TYR A 46 8.03 -2.45 20.49
N ASN A 47 8.95 -3.35 20.13
CA ASN A 47 10.30 -3.33 20.69
C ASN A 47 11.10 -2.18 20.06
N PHE A 48 11.48 -1.19 20.86
CA PHE A 48 12.22 -0.03 20.39
C PHE A 48 13.68 -0.39 20.14
N ILE A 49 14.19 -0.05 18.95
CA ILE A 49 15.59 -0.31 18.56
C ILE A 49 16.37 0.99 18.69
N THR A 50 17.37 0.99 19.56
CA THR A 50 18.24 2.14 19.82
C THR A 50 19.19 2.39 18.65
N ASP A 51 19.70 3.61 18.53
CA ASP A 51 20.65 3.94 17.47
C ASP A 51 22.00 3.19 17.66
N ASP A 52 22.40 2.91 18.90
CA ASP A 52 23.58 2.09 19.22
C ASP A 52 23.47 0.68 18.67
N GLN A 53 22.31 0.03 18.81
CA GLN A 53 22.07 -1.29 18.25
C GLN A 53 22.18 -1.28 16.72
N ARG A 54 21.75 -0.19 16.06
CA ARG A 54 21.89 -0.05 14.61
C ARG A 54 23.35 0.16 14.21
N ASN A 55 24.10 0.97 14.96
CA ASN A 55 25.53 1.19 14.73
C ASN A 55 26.31 -0.12 14.85
N SER A 56 26.10 -0.87 15.93
CA SER A 56 26.75 -2.17 16.14
C SER A 56 26.40 -3.18 15.04
N LEU A 57 25.14 -3.22 14.60
CA LEU A 57 24.70 -4.08 13.50
C LEU A 57 25.45 -3.73 12.20
N ILE A 58 25.52 -2.44 11.86
CA ILE A 58 26.18 -1.98 10.64
C ILE A 58 27.68 -2.26 10.71
N LYS A 59 28.31 -2.00 11.86
CA LYS A 59 29.72 -2.27 12.11
C LYS A 59 30.07 -3.73 11.84
N MET A 60 29.31 -4.66 12.44
CA MET A 60 29.51 -6.10 12.24
C MET A 60 29.33 -6.55 10.77
N ILE A 61 28.42 -5.92 10.03
CA ILE A 61 28.18 -6.31 8.63
C ILE A 61 29.26 -5.76 7.70
N ILE A 62 29.71 -4.51 7.93
CA ILE A 62 30.60 -3.80 7.02
C ILE A 62 32.08 -4.03 7.36
N GLU A 63 32.45 -3.96 8.64
CA GLU A 63 33.84 -4.10 9.08
C GLU A 63 34.21 -5.58 9.27
N ASP A 64 33.39 -6.32 10.00
CA ASP A 64 33.69 -7.72 10.34
C ASP A 64 33.20 -8.73 9.28
N GLY A 65 32.43 -8.27 8.29
CA GLY A 65 31.92 -9.12 7.20
C GLY A 65 30.89 -10.18 7.62
N PHE A 66 30.22 -10.02 8.76
CA PHE A 66 29.19 -10.97 9.19
C PHE A 66 27.98 -10.98 8.26
N THR A 67 27.38 -12.17 8.10
CA THR A 67 26.08 -12.27 7.43
C THR A 67 25.00 -11.53 8.22
N ILE A 68 24.01 -10.99 7.51
CA ILE A 68 22.91 -10.22 8.12
C ILE A 68 22.17 -11.05 9.19
N LYS A 69 22.05 -12.37 8.97
CA LYS A 69 21.44 -13.30 9.91
C LYS A 69 22.22 -13.33 11.22
N ASN A 70 23.52 -13.60 11.16
CA ASN A 70 24.38 -13.69 12.34
C ASN A 70 24.46 -12.36 13.10
N ALA A 71 24.60 -11.24 12.37
CA ALA A 71 24.60 -9.91 12.98
C ALA A 71 23.26 -9.59 13.67
N SER A 72 22.14 -10.00 13.07
CA SER A 72 20.80 -9.78 13.66
C SER A 72 20.59 -10.56 14.95
N GLU A 73 21.09 -11.80 15.01
CA GLU A 73 21.03 -12.64 16.20
C GLU A 73 21.88 -12.05 17.33
N ARG A 74 23.11 -11.60 17.02
CA ARG A 74 23.99 -10.97 18.01
C ARG A 74 23.44 -9.65 18.55
N CYS A 75 22.83 -8.82 17.72
CA CYS A 75 22.20 -7.57 18.16
C CYS A 75 20.81 -7.76 18.77
N SER A 76 20.27 -8.99 18.83
CA SER A 76 18.86 -9.24 19.23
C SER A 76 17.83 -8.42 18.43
N ILE A 77 18.10 -8.19 17.14
CA ILE A 77 17.20 -7.47 16.22
C ILE A 77 16.52 -8.46 15.29
N LYS A 78 15.23 -8.29 15.02
CA LYS A 78 14.51 -9.09 14.01
C LYS A 78 15.17 -8.96 12.63
N LEU A 79 15.30 -10.08 11.92
CA LEU A 79 15.94 -10.11 10.60
C LEU A 79 15.33 -9.11 9.59
N SER A 80 14.00 -8.96 9.60
CA SER A 80 13.31 -7.97 8.75
C SER A 80 13.76 -6.54 9.05
N THR A 81 13.94 -6.21 10.33
CA THR A 81 14.40 -4.89 10.74
C THR A 81 15.88 -4.68 10.41
N ALA A 82 16.73 -5.68 10.60
CA ALA A 82 18.14 -5.62 10.20
C ALA A 82 18.29 -5.35 8.70
N LYS A 83 17.51 -6.03 7.85
CA LYS A 83 17.45 -5.77 6.40
C LYS A 83 17.03 -4.33 6.09
N ALA A 84 16.03 -3.81 6.81
CA ALA A 84 15.57 -2.43 6.62
C ALA A 84 16.65 -1.41 7.02
N ILE A 85 17.34 -1.63 8.14
CA ILE A 85 18.45 -0.78 8.61
C ILE A 85 19.57 -0.75 7.57
N LEU A 86 20.03 -1.93 7.11
CA LEU A 86 21.09 -2.02 6.12
C LEU A 86 20.69 -1.35 4.80
N LYS A 87 19.44 -1.51 4.35
CA LYS A 87 18.93 -0.85 3.14
C LYS A 87 18.97 0.67 3.27
N VAL A 88 18.52 1.21 4.41
CA VAL A 88 18.56 2.66 4.67
C VAL A 88 20.00 3.16 4.71
N TYR A 89 20.90 2.42 5.35
CA TYR A 89 22.32 2.77 5.38
C TYR A 89 22.95 2.79 3.98
N LYS A 90 22.74 1.76 3.16
CA LYS A 90 23.28 1.71 1.79
C LYS A 90 22.72 2.80 0.87
N THR A 91 21.44 3.16 1.02
CA THR A 91 20.77 4.11 0.12
C THR A 91 20.95 5.57 0.55
N GLN A 92 21.06 5.84 1.84
CA GLN A 92 21.02 7.20 2.40
C GLN A 92 22.23 7.52 3.27
N GLY A 93 23.10 6.55 3.57
CA GLY A 93 24.28 6.72 4.42
C GLY A 93 23.97 6.97 5.90
N ARG A 94 22.71 6.81 6.33
CA ARG A 94 22.28 7.18 7.70
C ARG A 94 21.92 5.97 8.55
N VAL A 95 22.15 6.13 9.86
CA VAL A 95 21.79 5.13 10.88
C VAL A 95 20.55 5.54 11.68
N GLY A 96 20.48 6.83 12.03
CA GLY A 96 19.42 7.40 12.86
C GLY A 96 18.24 7.99 12.08
N LYS A 97 17.38 8.68 12.83
CA LYS A 97 16.26 9.45 12.29
C LYS A 97 16.77 10.60 11.42
N LYS A 98 16.08 10.87 10.32
CA LYS A 98 16.37 12.05 9.47
C LYS A 98 15.88 13.31 10.18
N GLN A 99 16.75 14.31 10.34
CA GLN A 99 16.44 15.55 11.07
C GLN A 99 15.40 16.42 10.35
N SER A 100 15.54 16.59 9.04
CA SER A 100 14.58 17.33 8.21
C SER A 100 14.23 16.57 6.93
N ARG A 101 12.97 16.66 6.50
CA ARG A 101 12.51 16.07 5.25
C ARG A 101 12.45 17.15 4.19
N GLU A 102 13.37 17.11 3.25
CA GLU A 102 13.22 17.83 1.99
C GLU A 102 11.95 17.33 1.29
N ARG A 103 10.93 18.18 1.27
CA ARG A 103 9.77 17.96 0.42
C ARG A 103 10.19 18.47 -0.95
N LYS A 104 10.12 17.61 -1.97
CA LYS A 104 10.17 18.11 -3.35
C LYS A 104 9.12 19.20 -3.45
N ALA A 105 9.56 20.43 -3.73
CA ALA A 105 8.63 21.52 -3.99
C ALA A 105 7.67 21.01 -5.05
N ARG A 106 6.36 21.15 -4.82
CA ARG A 106 5.38 20.84 -5.86
C ARG A 106 5.76 21.74 -7.03
N THR A 107 6.39 21.19 -8.06
CA THR A 107 6.54 21.88 -9.33
C THR A 107 5.13 22.29 -9.68
N LYS A 108 4.85 23.60 -9.70
CA LYS A 108 3.60 24.07 -10.27
C LYS A 108 3.65 23.56 -11.70
N CYS A 109 2.94 22.48 -11.99
CA CYS A 109 2.74 22.07 -13.37
C CYS A 109 2.18 23.34 -14.02
N LYS A 110 2.93 23.93 -14.95
CA LYS A 110 2.39 24.92 -15.87
C LYS A 110 1.41 24.13 -16.75
N ILE A 111 0.29 23.70 -16.19
CA ILE A 111 -0.86 23.27 -16.96
C ILE A 111 -1.19 24.54 -17.74
N GLY A 112 -0.92 24.54 -19.05
CA GLY A 112 -1.18 25.68 -19.92
C GLY A 112 -2.57 26.20 -19.59
N LYS A 113 -2.66 27.48 -19.20
CA LYS A 113 -3.93 28.13 -18.78
C LYS A 113 -5.03 27.80 -19.80
N ASP A 114 -4.64 27.77 -21.07
CA ASP A 114 -5.41 27.39 -22.25
C ASP A 114 -6.19 26.06 -22.12
N ARG A 115 -5.63 25.03 -21.48
CA ARG A 115 -6.31 23.72 -21.33
C ARG A 115 -7.38 23.75 -20.24
N ILE A 116 -7.16 24.53 -19.18
CA ILE A 116 -8.15 24.75 -18.11
C ILE A 116 -9.28 25.63 -18.63
N ASP A 117 -8.93 26.67 -19.39
CA ASP A 117 -9.89 27.60 -19.98
C ASP A 117 -10.78 26.89 -21.00
N PHE A 118 -10.23 26.01 -21.85
CA PHE A 118 -11.03 25.20 -22.78
C PHE A 118 -11.98 24.23 -22.07
N MET A 119 -11.53 23.57 -20.99
CA MET A 119 -12.41 22.72 -20.18
C MET A 119 -13.52 23.51 -19.46
N MET A 120 -13.24 24.74 -19.04
CA MET A 120 -14.25 25.65 -18.47
C MET A 120 -15.23 26.15 -19.53
N GLU A 121 -14.77 26.45 -20.74
CA GLU A 121 -15.58 26.85 -21.88
C GLU A 121 -16.59 25.75 -22.26
N ILE A 122 -16.13 24.49 -22.31
CA ILE A 122 -16.98 23.32 -22.56
C ILE A 122 -18.05 23.18 -21.46
N ARG A 123 -17.68 23.34 -20.18
CA ARG A 123 -18.65 23.23 -19.06
C ARG A 123 -19.74 24.29 -19.11
N LYS A 124 -19.44 25.51 -19.56
CA LYS A 124 -20.43 26.59 -19.69
C LYS A 124 -21.46 26.32 -20.79
N LYS A 125 -21.06 25.59 -21.83
CA LYS A 125 -21.93 25.26 -22.98
C LYS A 125 -22.80 24.02 -22.76
N LEU A 126 -22.54 23.21 -21.72
CA LEU A 126 -23.38 22.07 -21.42
C LEU A 126 -24.63 22.50 -20.64
N PRO A 127 -25.83 21.99 -21.01
CA PRO A 127 -27.04 22.26 -20.24
C PRO A 127 -26.85 21.73 -18.82
N LYS A 128 -27.27 22.52 -17.82
CA LYS A 128 -27.23 22.13 -16.41
C LYS A 128 -28.28 21.04 -16.19
N ILE A 129 -27.95 19.81 -16.55
CA ILE A 129 -28.73 18.64 -16.18
C ILE A 129 -28.68 18.58 -14.65
N GLY A 130 -29.85 18.64 -14.01
CA GLY A 130 -29.97 18.58 -12.56
C GLY A 130 -29.17 17.39 -12.03
N PHE A 131 -28.25 17.66 -11.12
CA PHE A 131 -27.42 16.66 -10.47
C PHE A 131 -28.28 15.62 -9.78
N ASN A 132 -28.49 14.46 -10.42
CA ASN A 132 -28.67 13.22 -9.70
C ASN A 132 -28.38 12.02 -10.61
N GLN A 133 -27.10 11.71 -10.82
CA GLN A 133 -26.62 10.33 -10.93
C GLN A 133 -25.10 10.35 -11.06
N TYR A 134 -24.47 9.58 -10.19
CA TYR A 134 -23.04 9.34 -10.13
C TYR A 134 -22.56 8.75 -11.47
N LEU A 135 -21.94 9.57 -12.31
CA LEU A 135 -21.14 9.09 -13.43
C LEU A 135 -19.77 8.66 -12.88
N CYS A 136 -19.69 7.38 -12.51
CA CYS A 136 -18.43 6.68 -12.39
C CYS A 136 -17.78 6.67 -13.78
N PHE A 137 -16.68 7.41 -13.95
CA PHE A 137 -15.83 7.24 -15.13
C PHE A 137 -15.18 5.85 -15.05
N PRO A 138 -15.34 4.99 -16.07
CA PRO A 138 -14.60 3.73 -16.13
C PRO A 138 -13.11 4.09 -16.29
N THR A 139 -12.30 3.75 -15.29
CA THR A 139 -10.84 3.80 -15.45
C THR A 139 -10.47 2.78 -16.50
N GLU A 140 -10.10 3.25 -17.68
CA GLU A 140 -9.56 2.42 -18.74
C GLU A 140 -8.37 1.62 -18.21
N LYS A 141 -8.47 0.30 -18.42
CA LYS A 141 -7.38 -0.68 -18.28
C LYS A 141 -6.17 -0.16 -19.04
N TRP A 142 -5.11 0.18 -18.32
CA TRP A 142 -3.79 0.29 -18.93
C TRP A 142 -3.34 -1.11 -19.34
N PHE A 143 -3.30 -1.35 -20.66
CA PHE A 143 -2.55 -2.45 -21.25
C PHE A 143 -1.06 -2.25 -20.92
N TYR A 144 -0.52 -3.09 -20.05
CA TYR A 144 0.93 -3.34 -20.04
C TYR A 144 1.25 -4.13 -21.31
N GLN A 145 1.93 -3.50 -22.26
CA GLN A 145 2.68 -4.25 -23.27
C GLN A 145 4.10 -4.46 -22.72
N PRO A 146 4.58 -5.71 -22.59
CA PRO A 146 5.97 -5.94 -22.27
C PRO A 146 6.86 -5.51 -23.44
N ILE A 147 7.88 -4.72 -23.13
CA ILE A 147 9.01 -4.44 -24.02
C ILE A 147 9.70 -5.77 -24.28
N LYS A 148 9.73 -6.22 -25.55
CA LYS A 148 10.58 -7.33 -25.97
C LYS A 148 11.99 -6.75 -26.13
N GLU A 149 12.92 -7.23 -25.31
CA GLU A 149 14.35 -7.04 -25.55
C GLU A 149 14.73 -7.83 -26.80
N GLU A 150 15.11 -7.10 -27.85
CA GLU A 150 15.91 -7.64 -28.94
C GLU A 150 17.32 -7.88 -28.39
N GLN A 151 17.73 -9.15 -28.34
CA GLN A 151 19.13 -9.55 -28.22
C GLN A 151 19.53 -10.03 -29.61
N GLU A 152 20.31 -9.20 -30.31
CA GLU A 152 21.23 -9.63 -31.38
C GLU A 152 22.47 -10.28 -30.76
#